data_AF-A0A4R5MIP1-F1
#
_entry.id   AF-A0A4R5MIP1-F1
#
_cell.length_a   1.000
_cell.length_b   1.000
_cell.length_c   1.000
_cell.angle_alpha   90.00
_cell.angle_beta   90.00
_cell.angle_gamma   90.00
#
_symmetry.space_group_name_H-M   'P 1'
#
loop_
_entity.id
_entity.type
_entity.pdbx_description
1 polymer ?
#
loop_
_entity_poly.entity_id
_entity_poly.type
_entity_poly.pdbx_seq_one_letter_code
_entity_poly.pdbx_strand_id
1 'polypeptide(L)'
;MKARVNLTIEEDLLVEAKKHAAKIGTSVSELVESYFKKITEPKKQHVKLFEMVNRLEKPNIPEDFDFKKEYYRDRTDKYDF
;
A
#
# COMPACT_ATOMS: atom_id res chain seq x y z
N MET A 1 1.30 22.28 8.55
CA MET A 1 2.15 23.47 8.31
C MET A 1 2.92 23.26 7.02
N LYS A 2 3.17 24.31 6.23
CA LYS A 2 4.01 24.25 5.02
C LYS A 2 5.39 24.85 5.33
N ALA A 3 6.45 24.19 4.85
CA ALA A 3 7.83 24.68 4.95
C ALA A 3 8.34 25.09 3.55
N ARG A 4 9.28 26.04 3.48
CA ARG A 4 9.94 26.43 2.23
C ARG A 4 11.23 25.61 2.06
N VAL A 5 11.49 25.16 0.84
CA VAL A 5 12.71 24.45 0.47
C VAL A 5 13.47 25.33 -0.52
N ASN A 6 14.75 25.59 -0.26
CA ASN A 6 15.65 26.28 -1.18
C ASN A 6 16.53 25.25 -1.89
N LEU A 7 16.56 25.27 -3.21
CA LEU A 7 17.32 24.33 -4.04
C LEU A 7 18.20 25.12 -5.02
N THR A 8 19.44 24.70 -5.17
CA THR A 8 20.34 25.17 -6.22
C THR A 8 20.33 24.13 -7.34
N ILE A 9 19.95 24.55 -8.54
CA ILE A 9 19.88 23.69 -9.73
C ILE A 9 20.40 24.46 -10.94
N GLU A 10 20.88 23.76 -11.96
CA GLU A 10 21.33 24.38 -13.21
C GLU A 10 20.18 25.13 -13.92
N GLU A 11 20.48 26.30 -14.48
CA GLU A 11 19.46 27.15 -15.09
C GLU A 11 18.75 26.47 -16.27
N ASP A 12 19.52 25.81 -17.16
CA ASP A 12 18.98 25.08 -18.30
C ASP A 12 18.03 23.95 -17.86
N LEU A 13 18.40 23.25 -16.79
CA LEU A 13 17.56 22.20 -16.20
C LEU A 13 16.26 22.78 -15.62
N LEU A 14 16.32 23.96 -14.99
CA LEU A 14 15.13 24.66 -14.47
C LEU A 14 14.18 25.07 -15.60
N VAL A 15 14.73 25.51 -16.74
CA VAL A 15 13.94 25.88 -17.92
C VAL A 15 13.19 24.66 -18.46
N GLU A 16 13.89 23.53 -18.64
CA GLU A 16 13.27 22.30 -19.12
C GLU A 16 12.22 21.74 -18.13
N ALA A 17 12.50 21.81 -16.82
CA ALA A 17 11.55 21.42 -15.79
C ALA A 17 10.26 22.28 -15.82
N LYS A 18 10.39 23.60 -16.02
CA LYS A 18 9.24 24.51 -16.15
C LYS A 18 8.42 24.20 -17.41
N LYS A 19 9.07 23.96 -18.55
CA LYS A 19 8.38 23.57 -19.81
C LYS A 19 7.61 22.27 -19.61
N HIS A 20 8.24 21.28 -18.99
CA HIS A 20 7.59 20.00 -18.70
C HIS A 20 6.39 20.18 -17.76
N ALA A 21 6.55 20.93 -16.67
CA ALA A 21 5.48 21.18 -15.71
C ALA A 21 4.28 21.90 -16.37
N ALA A 22 4.54 22.92 -17.18
CA ALA A 22 3.50 23.63 -17.93
C ALA A 22 2.75 22.72 -18.90
N LYS A 23 3.45 21.83 -19.62
CA LYS A 23 2.86 20.87 -20.56
C LYS A 23 1.84 19.95 -19.89
N ILE A 24 2.07 19.56 -18.64
CA ILE A 24 1.17 18.68 -17.87
C ILE A 24 0.26 19.46 -16.90
N GLY A 25 0.22 20.79 -17.00
CA GLY A 25 -0.65 21.64 -16.18
C GLY A 25 -0.30 21.69 -14.69
N THR A 26 0.99 21.59 -14.35
CA THR A 26 1.49 21.61 -12.96
C THR A 26 2.63 22.61 -12.76
N SER A 27 3.18 22.67 -11.54
CA SER A 27 4.34 23.50 -11.18
C SER A 27 5.56 22.66 -10.82
N VAL A 28 6.76 23.24 -10.92
CA VAL A 28 8.00 22.59 -10.48
C VAL A 28 7.94 22.24 -8.97
N SER A 29 7.35 23.11 -8.16
CA SER A 29 7.15 22.84 -6.73
C SER A 29 6.28 21.61 -6.48
N GLU A 30 5.21 21.44 -7.26
CA GLU A 30 4.33 20.27 -7.16
C GLU A 30 5.05 18.99 -7.61
N LEU A 31 5.89 19.07 -8.65
CA LEU A 31 6.72 17.94 -9.09
C LEU A 31 7.66 17.47 -7.98
N VAL A 32 8.35 18.42 -7.34
CA VAL A 32 9.27 18.13 -6.24
C VAL A 32 8.52 17.59 -5.03
N GLU A 33 7.40 18.20 -4.63
CA GLU A 33 6.58 17.74 -3.51
C GLU A 33 6.03 16.34 -3.76
N SER A 34 5.56 16.05 -4.98
CA SER A 34 5.08 14.73 -5.39
C SER A 34 6.18 13.66 -5.31
N TYR A 35 7.39 13.99 -5.78
CA TYR A 35 8.53 13.10 -5.65
C TYR A 35 8.89 12.85 -4.18
N PHE A 36 8.92 13.90 -3.34
CA PHE A 36 9.14 13.76 -1.91
C PHE A 36 8.08 12.86 -1.26
N LYS A 37 6.79 13.08 -1.53
CA LYS A 37 5.71 12.21 -1.05
C LYS A 37 5.97 10.74 -1.41
N LYS A 38 6.37 10.47 -2.65
CA LYS A 38 6.65 9.10 -3.13
C LYS A 38 7.82 8.44 -2.40
N ILE A 39 8.90 9.17 -2.12
CA ILE A 39 10.08 8.59 -1.46
C ILE A 39 9.94 8.53 0.07
N THR A 40 9.15 9.42 0.66
CA THR A 40 8.88 9.45 2.11
C THR A 40 7.61 8.70 2.49
N GLU A 41 6.87 8.16 1.52
CA GLU A 41 5.69 7.38 1.81
C GLU A 41 6.11 6.25 2.75
N PRO A 42 5.58 6.21 4.00
CA PRO A 42 5.92 5.13 4.89
C PRO A 42 5.52 3.88 4.15
N LYS A 43 6.46 2.97 3.94
CA LYS A 43 6.14 1.61 3.49
C LYS A 43 5.11 1.16 4.52
N LYS A 44 3.81 1.20 4.16
CA LYS A 44 2.78 0.54 4.94
C LYS A 44 3.42 -0.81 5.19
N GLN A 45 3.54 -1.20 6.45
CA GLN A 45 3.86 -2.57 6.75
C GLN A 45 2.70 -3.33 6.10
N HIS A 46 2.87 -3.68 4.83
CA HIS A 46 2.31 -4.84 4.22
C HIS A 46 2.97 -5.92 5.07
N VAL A 47 2.44 -6.12 6.28
CA VAL A 47 2.48 -7.42 6.91
C VAL A 47 1.88 -8.25 5.82
N LYS A 48 2.77 -8.89 5.04
CA LYS A 48 2.35 -9.67 3.88
C LYS A 48 1.27 -10.56 4.43
N LEU A 49 0.13 -10.72 3.77
CA LEU A 49 -0.99 -11.51 4.28
C LEU A 49 -0.49 -12.83 4.93
N PHE A 50 0.53 -13.44 4.32
CA PHE A 50 1.29 -14.58 4.84
C PHE A 50 1.95 -14.38 6.22
N GLU A 51 2.58 -13.24 6.51
CA GLU A 51 3.08 -12.92 7.84
C GLU A 51 1.97 -12.77 8.90
N MET A 52 0.78 -12.28 8.52
CA MET A 52 -0.37 -12.27 9.44
C MET A 52 -0.88 -13.69 9.69
N VAL A 53 -1.05 -14.47 8.63
CA VAL A 53 -1.50 -15.88 8.72
C VAL A 53 -0.53 -16.73 9.53
N ASN A 54 0.78 -16.53 9.36
CA ASN A 54 1.81 -17.26 10.10
C ASN A 54 1.87 -16.92 11.60
N ARG A 55 1.30 -15.78 12.01
CA ARG A 55 1.19 -15.38 13.43
C ARG A 55 -0.07 -15.93 14.10
N LEU A 56 -1.03 -16.46 13.34
CA LEU A 56 -2.20 -17.11 13.91
C LEU A 56 -1.78 -18.42 14.58
N GLU A 57 -2.36 -18.71 15.74
CA GLU A 57 -2.16 -20.00 16.38
C GLU A 57 -2.66 -21.11 15.48
N LYS A 58 -1.86 -22.17 15.34
CA LYS A 58 -2.28 -23.35 14.59
C LYS A 58 -3.43 -24.00 15.35
N PRO A 59 -4.60 -24.18 14.72
CA PRO A 59 -5.71 -24.85 15.38
C PRO A 59 -5.32 -26.32 15.61
N ASN A 60 -5.69 -26.86 16.77
CA ASN A 60 -5.48 -28.26 17.10
C ASN A 60 -6.60 -29.09 16.43
N ILE A 61 -6.32 -29.59 15.23
CA ILE A 61 -7.27 -30.31 14.39
C ILE A 61 -6.73 -31.74 14.14
N PRO A 62 -7.59 -32.78 14.23
CA PRO A 62 -7.20 -34.15 13.88
C PRO A 62 -6.67 -34.28 12.45
N GLU A 63 -5.74 -35.21 12.21
CA GLU A 63 -5.18 -35.44 10.85
C GLU A 63 -6.24 -35.93 9.85
N ASP A 64 -7.27 -36.60 10.33
CA ASP A 64 -8.39 -37.15 9.56
C ASP A 64 -9.59 -36.19 9.46
N PHE A 65 -9.41 -34.92 9.84
CA PHE A 65 -10.49 -33.94 9.85
C PHE A 65 -10.96 -33.56 8.43
N ASP A 66 -12.20 -33.90 8.11
CA ASP A 66 -12.85 -33.50 6.86
C ASP A 66 -13.43 -32.08 6.97
N PHE A 67 -12.62 -31.10 6.61
CA PHE A 67 -13.01 -29.69 6.58
C PHE A 67 -14.27 -29.41 5.77
N LYS A 68 -14.49 -30.15 4.67
CA LYS A 68 -15.62 -29.91 3.79
C LYS A 68 -16.90 -30.39 4.46
N LYS A 69 -16.88 -31.62 4.98
CA LYS A 69 -18.03 -32.22 5.67
C LYS A 69 -18.45 -31.40 6.89
N GLU A 70 -17.52 -31.05 7.76
CA GLU A 70 -17.84 -30.29 8.98
C GLU A 70 -18.31 -28.87 8.65
N TYR A 71 -17.75 -28.21 7.63
CA TYR A 71 -18.24 -26.90 7.18
C TYR A 71 -19.72 -26.92 6.76
N TYR A 72 -20.14 -27.94 5.99
CA TYR A 72 -21.53 -28.06 5.57
C TYR A 72 -22.44 -28.47 6.72
N ARG A 73 -21.98 -29.35 7.62
CA ARG A 73 -22.70 -29.72 8.85
C ARG A 73 -23.00 -28.49 9.71
N ASP A 74 -21.99 -27.68 10.03
CA ASP A 74 -22.15 -26.45 10.80
C ASP A 74 -23.10 -25.45 10.12
N ARG A 75 -23.11 -25.41 8.78
CA ARG A 75 -24.02 -24.52 8.03
C ARG A 75 -25.46 -25.04 8.02
N THR A 76 -25.67 -26.34 7.90
CA THR A 76 -27.00 -26.95 7.99
C THR A 76 -27.59 -26.74 9.39
N ASP A 77 -26.80 -26.92 10.45
CA ASP A 77 -27.26 -26.71 11.83
C ASP A 77 -27.57 -25.23 12.15
N LYS A 78 -26.96 -24.29 11.42
CA LYS A 78 -27.08 -22.84 11.68
C LYS A 78 -28.05 -22.12 10.75
N TYR A 79 -28.30 -22.70 9.58
CA TYR A 79 -29.25 -22.23 8.58
C TYR A 79 -30.00 -23.48 8.11
N ASP A 80 -31.11 -23.81 8.77
CA ASP A 80 -31.95 -24.96 8.41
C ASP A 80 -32.19 -24.99 6.90
N PHE A 81 -31.55 -25.96 6.21
CA PHE A 81 -31.76 -26.30 4.80
C PHE A 81 -32.08 -27.79 4.70
#